data_AF-A0A441BX37-F1
#
_entry.id   AF-A0A441BX37-F1
#
_cell.length_a   1.000
_cell.length_b   1.000
_cell.length_c   1.000
_cell.angle_alpha   90.00
_cell.angle_beta   90.00
_cell.angle_gamma   90.00
#
_symmetry.space_group_name_H-M   'P 1'
#
loop_
_entity.id
_entity.type
_entity.pdbx_description
1 polymer ?
#
loop_
_entity_poly.entity_id
_entity_poly.type
_entity_poly.pdbx_seq_one_letter_code
_entity_poly.pdbx_strand_id
1 'polypeptide(L)'
;VGAAARWYAASVFPGKEDVAERHLRMQGFHSFVPRREKTIRHARRIETRPAAYFPGYMFIALDVAQQRWRSVNGTFGVRSLIMQGERPLPVPSGLVERFIALTGKDGLLDFSGGLTA
;
A
#
# COMPACT_ATOMS: atom_id res chain seq x y z
N VAL A 1 9.19 -22.76 -13.34
CA VAL A 1 8.94 -22.41 -11.93
C VAL A 1 8.41 -20.98 -11.92
N GLY A 2 7.09 -20.80 -11.81
CA GLY A 2 6.49 -19.47 -11.79
C GLY A 2 6.96 -18.73 -10.55
N ALA A 3 7.49 -17.53 -10.70
CA ALA A 3 7.92 -16.74 -9.55
C ALA A 3 6.69 -16.44 -8.69
N ALA A 4 6.75 -16.78 -7.39
CA ALA A 4 5.71 -16.41 -6.46
C ALA A 4 5.53 -14.87 -6.46
N ALA A 5 4.29 -14.41 -6.33
CA ALA A 5 4.00 -12.99 -6.25
C ALA A 5 4.84 -12.32 -5.15
N ARG A 6 5.46 -11.19 -5.50
CA ARG A 6 6.27 -10.37 -4.60
C ARG A 6 5.54 -9.07 -4.30
N TRP A 7 5.78 -8.51 -3.12
CA TRP A 7 5.31 -7.17 -2.82
C TRP A 7 6.23 -6.11 -3.42
N TYR A 8 5.63 -5.07 -3.98
CA TYR A 8 6.31 -3.91 -4.54
C TYR A 8 5.71 -2.64 -3.97
N ALA A 9 6.55 -1.63 -3.74
CA ALA A 9 6.09 -0.32 -3.34
C ALA A 9 5.64 0.48 -4.57
N ALA A 10 4.51 1.18 -4.43
CA ALA A 10 4.06 2.20 -5.36
C ALA A 10 3.94 3.53 -4.63
N SER A 11 4.41 4.58 -5.29
CA SER A 11 4.11 5.96 -4.89
C SER A 11 2.71 6.34 -5.37
N VAL A 12 2.00 7.07 -4.53
CA VAL A 12 0.60 7.48 -4.70
C VAL A 12 0.53 8.98 -4.45
N PHE A 13 -0.42 9.67 -5.07
CA PHE A 13 -0.70 11.05 -4.69
C PHE A 13 -1.22 11.10 -3.25
N PRO A 14 -0.67 11.95 -2.36
CA PRO A 14 -1.13 12.05 -0.99
C PRO A 14 -2.64 12.34 -0.91
N GLY A 15 -3.38 11.55 -0.12
CA GLY A 15 -4.83 11.65 0.00
C GLY A 15 -5.62 10.97 -1.13
N LYS A 16 -4.95 10.26 -2.04
CA LYS A 16 -5.57 9.45 -3.11
C LYS A 16 -5.36 7.95 -2.90
N GLU A 17 -4.91 7.52 -1.74
CA GLU A 17 -4.66 6.10 -1.41
C GLU A 17 -5.92 5.25 -1.56
N ASP A 18 -7.07 5.71 -1.04
CA ASP A 18 -8.36 5.01 -1.18
C ASP A 18 -8.79 4.86 -2.65
N VAL A 19 -8.52 5.90 -3.43
CA VAL A 19 -8.87 5.95 -4.85
C VAL A 19 -7.97 5.00 -5.64
N ALA A 20 -6.67 5.03 -5.38
CA ALA A 20 -5.70 4.14 -6.00
C ALA A 20 -6.00 2.67 -5.66
N GLU A 21 -6.22 2.35 -4.38
CA GLU A 21 -6.60 1.01 -3.92
C GLU A 21 -7.86 0.49 -4.62
N ARG A 22 -8.91 1.31 -4.70
CA ARG A 22 -10.14 0.94 -5.41
C ARG A 22 -9.89 0.65 -6.89
N HIS A 23 -9.13 1.49 -7.58
CA HIS A 23 -8.88 1.32 -9.02
C HIS A 23 -7.95 0.15 -9.32
N LEU A 24 -6.95 -0.10 -8.47
CA LEU A 24 -6.09 -1.28 -8.56
C LEU A 24 -6.88 -2.56 -8.33
N ARG A 25 -7.76 -2.58 -7.33
CA ARG A 25 -8.64 -3.73 -7.08
C ARG A 25 -9.57 -4.02 -8.26
N MET A 26 -10.13 -2.99 -8.90
CA MET A 26 -10.95 -3.16 -10.11
C MET A 26 -10.16 -3.72 -11.30
N GLN A 27 -8.84 -3.46 -11.36
CA GLN A 27 -7.94 -4.04 -12.36
C GLN A 27 -7.46 -5.45 -11.99
N GLY A 28 -7.89 -6.00 -10.84
CA GLY A 28 -7.49 -7.32 -10.37
C GLY A 28 -6.16 -7.35 -9.62
N PHE A 29 -5.58 -6.20 -9.29
CA PHE A 29 -4.38 -6.15 -8.45
C PHE A 29 -4.74 -6.31 -6.98
N HIS A 30 -3.89 -7.05 -6.27
CA HIS A 30 -3.95 -7.14 -4.82
C HIS A 30 -3.05 -6.04 -4.23
N SER A 31 -3.65 -5.13 -3.46
CA SER A 31 -2.96 -4.00 -2.85
C SER A 31 -3.20 -3.91 -1.35
N PHE A 32 -2.26 -3.28 -0.66
CA PHE A 32 -2.30 -3.06 0.76
C PHE A 32 -1.81 -1.64 1.08
N VAL A 33 -2.64 -0.87 1.77
CA VAL A 33 -2.27 0.44 2.34
C VAL A 33 -2.27 0.29 3.86
N PRO A 34 -1.11 0.39 4.53
CA PRO A 34 -1.11 0.40 5.98
C PRO A 34 -1.76 1.70 6.47
N ARG A 35 -2.70 1.61 7.41
CA ARG A 35 -3.49 2.74 7.90
C ARG A 35 -3.29 2.95 9.40
N ARG A 36 -3.47 4.17 9.88
CA ARG A 36 -3.55 4.51 11.31
C ARG A 36 -4.75 5.38 11.58
N GLU A 37 -5.14 5.42 12.84
CA GLU A 37 -6.09 6.41 13.31
C GLU A 37 -5.49 7.82 13.22
N LYS A 38 -6.20 8.75 12.60
CA LYS A 38 -5.85 10.16 12.58
C LYS A 38 -7.02 10.99 13.08
N THR A 39 -6.81 11.68 14.20
CA THR A 39 -7.75 12.69 14.70
C THR A 39 -7.50 14.01 13.96
N ILE A 40 -8.53 14.50 13.27
CA ILE A 40 -8.54 15.79 12.58
C ILE A 40 -9.43 16.74 13.37
N ARG A 41 -8.91 17.93 13.68
CA ARG A 41 -9.68 19.01 14.31
C ARG A 41 -9.91 20.10 13.28
N HIS A 42 -11.16 20.38 12.96
CA HIS A 42 -11.52 21.42 12.00
C HIS A 42 -12.85 22.06 12.38
N ALA A 43 -12.94 23.40 12.33
CA ALA A 43 -14.17 24.17 12.56
C ALA A 43 -14.99 23.70 13.78
N ARG A 44 -14.34 23.58 14.95
CA ARG A 44 -14.93 23.09 16.22
C ARG A 44 -15.40 21.62 16.22
N ARG A 45 -15.14 20.86 15.15
CA ARG A 45 -15.41 19.43 15.07
C ARG A 45 -14.12 18.64 15.27
N ILE A 46 -14.20 17.58 16.08
CA ILE A 46 -13.16 16.56 16.21
C ILE A 46 -13.67 15.33 15.48
N GLU A 47 -12.90 14.83 14.52
CA GLU A 47 -13.24 13.63 13.78
C GLU A 47 -12.05 12.69 13.71
N THR A 48 -12.31 11.42 13.99
CA THR A 48 -11.35 10.34 13.87
C THR A 48 -11.60 9.62 12.56
N ARG A 49 -10.57 9.49 11.71
CA ARG A 49 -10.66 8.70 10.48
C ARG A 49 -9.40 7.86 10.24
N PRO A 50 -9.51 6.69 9.59
CA PRO A 50 -8.36 5.98 9.06
C PRO A 50 -7.64 6.84 8.03
N ALA A 51 -6.32 6.96 8.16
CA ALA A 51 -5.46 7.61 7.18
C ALA A 51 -4.24 6.73 6.91
N ALA A 52 -3.63 6.86 5.72
CA ALA A 52 -2.41 6.13 5.41
C ALA A 52 -1.33 6.36 6.49
N TYR A 53 -0.73 5.28 6.97
CA TYR A 53 0.40 5.33 7.90
C TYR A 53 1.61 5.96 7.24
N PHE A 54 1.85 5.59 5.96
CA PHE A 54 2.85 6.19 5.08
C PHE A 54 2.13 6.95 3.94
N PRO A 55 1.79 8.24 4.14
CA PRO A 55 1.14 9.04 3.10
C PRO A 55 1.93 9.02 1.80
N GLY A 56 1.25 8.82 0.68
CA GLY A 56 1.86 8.74 -0.64
C GLY A 56 2.54 7.42 -0.98
N TYR A 57 2.40 6.38 -0.15
CA TYR A 57 2.92 5.04 -0.44
C TYR A 57 1.86 3.96 -0.26
N MET A 58 1.94 2.93 -1.09
CA MET A 58 1.17 1.70 -0.96
C MET A 58 1.97 0.50 -1.43
N PHE A 59 1.50 -0.70 -1.09
CA PHE A 59 2.11 -1.96 -1.49
C PHE A 59 1.18 -2.72 -2.44
N ILE A 60 1.76 -3.36 -3.45
CA ILE A 60 1.03 -4.13 -4.46
C ILE A 60 1.73 -5.47 -4.65
N ALA A 61 0.97 -6.56 -4.55
CA ALA A 61 1.47 -7.90 -4.82
C ALA A 61 1.43 -8.13 -6.33
N LEU A 62 2.59 -8.36 -6.92
CA LEU A 62 2.75 -8.55 -8.36
C LEU A 62 3.53 -9.82 -8.66
N ASP A 63 3.11 -10.52 -9.69
CA ASP A 63 3.99 -11.44 -10.42
C ASP A 63 4.52 -10.73 -11.65
N VAL A 64 5.77 -10.25 -11.57
CA VAL A 64 6.38 -9.46 -12.65
C VAL A 64 6.63 -10.25 -13.94
N ALA A 65 6.58 -11.59 -13.90
CA ALA A 65 6.74 -12.44 -15.06
C ALA A 65 5.39 -12.69 -15.78
N GLN A 66 4.28 -12.72 -15.04
CA GLN A 66 2.97 -13.08 -15.58
C GLN A 66 2.01 -11.89 -15.73
N GLN A 67 2.13 -10.86 -14.88
CA GLN A 67 1.20 -9.73 -14.86
C GLN A 67 1.71 -8.55 -15.70
N ARG A 68 0.77 -7.79 -16.26
CA ARG A 68 1.04 -6.51 -16.94
C ARG A 68 1.27 -5.39 -15.91
N TRP A 69 2.27 -5.55 -15.03
CA TRP A 69 2.54 -4.64 -13.91
C TRP A 69 2.72 -3.18 -14.32
N ARG A 70 3.13 -2.88 -15.56
CA ARG A 70 3.24 -1.50 -16.08
C ARG A 70 1.91 -0.75 -16.08
N SER A 71 0.75 -1.43 -16.09
CA SER A 71 -0.56 -0.78 -16.02
C SER A 71 -0.81 -0.11 -14.66
N VAL A 72 -0.11 -0.54 -13.60
CA VAL A 72 -0.16 0.11 -12.28
C VAL A 72 0.19 1.59 -12.38
N ASN A 73 1.19 1.96 -13.19
CA ASN A 73 1.61 3.36 -13.38
C ASN A 73 0.54 4.22 -14.07
N GLY A 74 -0.38 3.61 -14.82
CA GLY A 74 -1.52 4.30 -15.44
C GLY A 74 -2.77 4.34 -14.56
N THR A 75 -2.70 3.83 -13.33
CA THR A 75 -3.87 3.75 -12.45
C THR A 75 -4.14 5.07 -11.76
N PHE A 76 -5.40 5.51 -11.77
CA PHE A 76 -5.80 6.78 -11.15
C PHE A 76 -5.47 6.79 -9.65
N GLY A 77 -4.74 7.82 -9.20
CA GLY A 77 -4.23 7.96 -7.83
C GLY A 77 -2.81 7.42 -7.64
N VAL A 78 -2.35 6.47 -8.46
CA VAL A 78 -0.95 6.00 -8.46
C VAL A 78 -0.08 7.01 -9.20
N ARG A 79 1.09 7.32 -8.65
CA ARG A 79 2.10 8.14 -9.31
C ARG A 79 3.08 7.27 -10.09
N SER A 80 3.68 6.27 -9.45
CA SER A 80 4.54 5.27 -10.11
C SER A 80 4.91 4.14 -9.15
N LEU A 81 5.20 2.95 -9.70
CA LEU A 81 5.97 1.93 -8.99
C LEU A 81 7.37 2.44 -8.64
N ILE A 82 7.91 1.96 -7.53
CA ILE A 82 9.31 2.20 -7.18
C ILE A 82 10.17 1.24 -8.01
N MET A 83 11.10 1.82 -8.78
CA MET A 83 11.87 1.12 -9.80
C MET A 83 13.34 0.99 -9.41
N GLN A 84 13.97 -0.09 -9.85
CA GLN A 84 15.43 -0.23 -9.90
C GLN A 84 15.82 -0.54 -11.34
N GLY A 85 16.30 0.48 -12.06
CA GLY A 85 16.47 0.42 -13.51
C GLY A 85 15.13 0.15 -14.20
N GLU A 86 15.09 -0.89 -15.04
CA GLU A 86 13.93 -1.21 -15.88
C GLU A 86 12.85 -2.08 -15.22
N ARG A 87 13.05 -2.47 -13.96
CA ARG A 87 12.14 -3.38 -13.24
C ARG A 87 11.70 -2.78 -11.91
N PRO A 88 10.47 -3.08 -11.43
CA PRO A 88 10.04 -2.64 -10.12
C PRO A 88 10.91 -3.31 -9.05
N LEU A 89 11.26 -2.55 -8.02
CA LEU A 89 12.09 -3.02 -6.91
C LEU A 89 11.21 -3.76 -5.90
N PRO A 90 11.39 -5.08 -5.67
CA PRO A 90 10.63 -5.78 -4.66
C PRO A 90 10.99 -5.25 -3.28
N VAL A 91 10.00 -5.13 -2.40
CA VAL A 91 10.26 -4.85 -0.99
C VAL A 91 10.89 -6.07 -0.31
N PRO A 92 11.58 -5.90 0.84
CA PRO A 92 12.09 -7.02 1.61
C PRO A 92 11.01 -8.06 1.89
N SER A 93 11.38 -9.34 1.75
CA SER A 93 10.48 -10.47 2.00
C SER A 93 9.95 -10.40 3.43
N GLY A 94 8.64 -10.60 3.64
CA GLY A 94 8.05 -10.61 4.97
C GLY A 94 7.72 -9.24 5.54
N LEU A 95 8.16 -8.14 4.92
CA LEU A 95 7.90 -6.78 5.43
C LEU A 95 6.40 -6.45 5.38
N VAL A 96 5.77 -6.67 4.22
CA VAL A 96 4.34 -6.35 4.04
C VAL A 96 3.48 -7.36 4.77
N GLU A 97 3.88 -8.62 4.77
CA GLU A 97 3.25 -9.67 5.56
C GLU A 97 3.25 -9.31 7.05
N ARG A 98 4.35 -8.74 7.56
CA ARG A 98 4.43 -8.25 8.93
C ARG A 98 3.49 -7.07 9.17
N PHE A 99 3.39 -6.12 8.24
CA PHE A 99 2.41 -5.04 8.36
C PHE A 99 0.98 -5.58 8.38
N ILE A 100 0.65 -6.55 7.53
CA ILE A 100 -0.66 -7.21 7.53
C ILE A 100 -0.90 -7.91 8.88
N ALA A 101 0.08 -8.62 9.42
CA ALA A 101 -0.03 -9.30 10.72
C ALA A 101 -0.21 -8.33 11.90
N LEU A 102 0.38 -7.13 11.82
CA LEU A 102 0.20 -6.04 12.78
C LEU A 102 -1.07 -5.21 12.53
N THR A 103 -1.82 -5.52 11.48
CA THR A 103 -3.08 -4.84 11.18
C THR A 103 -4.21 -5.52 11.95
N GLY A 104 -4.87 -4.77 12.82
CA GLY A 104 -6.01 -5.24 13.60
C GLY A 104 -7.24 -5.51 12.75
N LYS A 105 -8.30 -6.03 13.39
CA LYS A 105 -9.61 -6.25 12.73
C LYS A 105 -10.28 -4.94 12.29
N ASP A 106 -9.88 -3.82 12.87
CA ASP A 106 -10.26 -2.46 12.52
C ASP A 106 -9.57 -1.95 11.24
N GLY A 107 -8.64 -2.72 10.66
CA GLY A 107 -7.87 -2.34 9.48
C GLY A 107 -6.79 -1.30 9.79
N LEU A 108 -6.47 -1.08 11.07
CA LEU A 108 -5.43 -0.16 11.52
C LEU A 108 -4.16 -0.93 11.87
N LEU A 109 -3.05 -0.41 11.39
CA LEU A 109 -1.71 -0.89 11.69
C LEU A 109 -1.33 -0.41 13.08
N ASP A 110 -1.06 -1.37 13.98
CA ASP A 110 -0.61 -1.08 15.32
C ASP A 110 0.83 -1.57 15.54
N PHE A 111 1.74 -0.62 15.79
CA PHE A 111 3.14 -0.90 16.15
C PHE A 111 3.38 -0.93 17.66
N SER A 112 2.33 -0.77 18.50
CA SER A 112 2.45 -0.73 19.96
C SER A 112 3.10 -2.00 20.55
N GLY A 113 2.98 -3.14 19.87
CA GLY A 113 3.62 -4.42 20.23
C GLY A 113 5.11 -4.52 19.90
N GLY A 114 5.72 -3.49 19.30
CA GLY A 114 7.14 -3.45 18.94
C GLY A 114 7.48 -4.10 17.59
N LEU A 115 8.45 -3.52 16.88
CA LEU A 115 9.03 -4.07 15.66
C LEU A 115 10.28 -4.91 16.02
N THR A 116 10.13 -6.03 16.73
CA THR A 116 11.25 -6.94 16.99
C THR A 116 11.79 -7.51 15.66
N ALA A 117 12.99 -7.08 15.28
CA ALA A 117 13.72 -7.53 14.09
C ALA A 117 14.14 -9.00 14.21
#